data_AF-A0A1J5C1C9-F1
#
_entry.id   AF-A0A1J5C1C9-F1
#
_cell.length_a   1.000
_cell.length_b   1.000
_cell.length_c   1.000
_cell.angle_alpha   90.00
_cell.angle_beta   90.00
_cell.angle_gamma   90.00
#
_symmetry.space_group_name_H-M   'P 1'
#
loop_
_entity.id
_entity.type
_entity.pdbx_description
1 polymer ?
#
loop_
_entity_poly.entity_id
_entity_poly.type
_entity_poly.pdbx_seq_one_letter_code
_entity_poly.pdbx_strand_id
1 'polypeptide(L)'
;MAFAAVNAHANDGFFTDGVTDSKERASEARVTEGKATKARVGAGPKTPAVKTITNFTQALRCMDELFLANGKQGIVITSAGIPDATGKARAGDKEMMISAISKMTIKSNAFEFIDLTQGASGEGDLAKLFELKGGGGTKIPDYYIRGAVTQLDDNAVRDSKGFGIALPFLDLGYSKDQSFDLISMDMSIGDASTRKILPETNTSNTMIITKGGRSGEAGGKIAKMGLSFNKDLSRTEGVGATYRTLIELGLIEALGKFTRVPYWKCLDIESTNPELLDQVREWYDVASDKDRITFIQQKLAGMKRYNGPLNGAISDELKTSIAEYQAYSGLIADGRVNFDLYFSLKDDIQNQLAALPVTQPRLAPAPVIASAAVSPVSSAPAPASPLPAVPLRMSLTSDRGGNPSYKVGEFLDMKMSLNTLGFAYCFYEDVGKNTARIFPNRFYRDSMLAGNFQVPLPTGGFKIRFDRPGRERVACVSSDRELVVPSGLAGIRDLSPLPIRSVDEVIGQFKKLNPVMATNLVEITVR
;
A
#
# COMPACT_ATOMS: atom_id res chain seq x y z
N MET A 1 13.65 87.01 -37.07
CA MET A 1 12.69 87.28 -38.16
C MET A 1 11.30 87.00 -37.58
N ALA A 2 10.68 88.02 -36.99
CA ALA A 2 9.66 88.90 -37.57
C ALA A 2 8.23 88.37 -37.27
N PHE A 3 7.56 88.95 -36.26
CA PHE A 3 6.31 89.78 -36.35
C PHE A 3 5.02 88.97 -36.64
N ALA A 4 3.83 89.16 -36.06
CA ALA A 4 3.21 90.03 -35.04
C ALA A 4 1.80 89.41 -34.71
N ALA A 5 1.22 89.60 -33.51
CA ALA A 5 -0.02 90.37 -33.21
C ALA A 5 -1.35 89.86 -33.86
N VAL A 6 -2.58 89.88 -33.30
CA VAL A 6 -3.25 90.39 -32.08
C VAL A 6 -4.73 89.88 -32.12
N ASN A 7 -5.38 89.74 -30.94
CA ASN A 7 -6.82 89.78 -30.56
C ASN A 7 -7.96 89.55 -31.60
N ALA A 8 -9.04 88.85 -31.19
CA ALA A 8 -10.17 89.45 -30.45
C ALA A 8 -11.36 88.47 -30.27
N HIS A 9 -12.06 88.63 -29.15
CA HIS A 9 -13.31 88.00 -28.75
C HIS A 9 -14.49 88.27 -29.70
N ALA A 10 -15.42 87.32 -29.81
CA ALA A 10 -16.87 87.58 -29.80
C ALA A 10 -17.64 86.28 -29.52
N ASN A 11 -18.73 86.42 -28.76
CA ASN A 11 -19.51 85.36 -28.14
C ASN A 11 -20.97 85.57 -28.58
N ASP A 12 -21.48 84.70 -29.45
CA ASP A 12 -22.89 84.59 -29.86
C ASP A 12 -23.18 83.07 -29.83
N GLY A 13 -24.15 82.47 -29.14
CA GLY A 13 -25.53 82.85 -28.93
C GLY A 13 -26.45 81.74 -29.50
N PHE A 14 -27.12 80.99 -28.61
CA PHE A 14 -28.46 80.37 -28.78
C PHE A 14 -28.67 78.98 -29.49
N PHE A 15 -29.19 78.03 -28.69
CA PHE A 15 -30.25 77.00 -28.92
C PHE A 15 -30.20 76.03 -30.13
N THR A 16 -30.15 74.70 -29.89
CA THR A 16 -31.31 73.80 -29.62
C THR A 16 -30.89 72.33 -29.47
N ASP A 17 -31.41 71.71 -28.41
CA ASP A 17 -31.71 70.30 -28.13
C ASP A 17 -31.20 69.16 -29.04
N GLY A 18 -30.43 68.28 -28.40
CA GLY A 18 -30.25 66.88 -28.76
C GLY A 18 -30.07 66.07 -27.49
N VAL A 19 -31.15 65.94 -26.71
CA VAL A 19 -31.25 65.09 -25.53
C VAL A 19 -31.02 63.64 -25.97
N THR A 20 -29.78 63.14 -25.88
CA THR A 20 -29.56 61.70 -25.74
C THR A 20 -30.02 61.35 -24.33
N ASP A 21 -31.16 60.67 -24.25
CA ASP A 21 -31.85 60.31 -23.02
C ASP A 21 -30.86 59.69 -22.03
N SER A 22 -30.88 60.18 -20.79
CA SER A 22 -30.13 59.60 -19.66
C SER A 22 -30.26 58.08 -19.55
N LYS A 23 -31.37 57.49 -20.04
CA LYS A 23 -31.54 56.04 -20.18
C LYS A 23 -30.63 55.39 -21.22
N GLU A 24 -30.36 56.05 -22.34
CA GLU A 24 -29.53 55.53 -23.42
C GLU A 24 -28.06 55.48 -22.98
N ARG A 25 -27.59 56.55 -22.33
CA ARG A 25 -26.25 56.62 -21.72
C ARG A 25 -26.07 55.63 -20.56
N ALA A 26 -27.12 55.41 -19.76
CA ALA A 26 -27.13 54.38 -18.71
C ALA A 26 -27.20 52.95 -19.29
N SER A 27 -27.81 52.76 -20.46
CA SER A 27 -27.87 51.46 -21.14
C SER A 27 -26.52 51.10 -21.76
N GLU A 28 -25.83 52.04 -22.39
CA GLU A 28 -24.48 51.84 -22.92
C GLU A 28 -23.47 51.60 -21.79
N ALA A 29 -23.57 52.34 -20.69
CA ALA A 29 -22.76 52.09 -19.50
C ALA A 29 -22.98 50.68 -18.94
N ARG A 30 -24.23 50.22 -18.80
CA ARG A 30 -24.56 48.85 -18.35
C ARG A 30 -24.16 47.76 -19.34
N VAL A 31 -24.19 48.02 -20.65
CA VAL A 31 -23.69 47.09 -21.67
C VAL A 31 -22.16 47.00 -21.63
N THR A 32 -21.48 48.11 -21.34
CA THR A 32 -20.02 48.17 -21.21
C THR A 32 -19.56 47.52 -19.90
N GLU A 33 -20.29 47.73 -18.80
CA GLU A 33 -20.11 47.03 -17.54
C GLU A 33 -20.40 45.53 -17.70
N GLY A 34 -21.50 45.14 -18.35
CA GLY A 34 -21.83 43.75 -18.63
C GLY A 34 -20.83 43.04 -19.56
N LYS A 35 -20.20 43.76 -20.49
CA LYS A 35 -19.07 43.25 -21.29
C LYS A 35 -17.79 43.13 -20.48
N ALA A 36 -17.49 44.08 -19.59
CA ALA A 36 -16.34 44.03 -18.69
C ALA A 36 -16.49 42.92 -17.62
N THR A 37 -17.69 42.68 -17.11
CA THR A 37 -17.99 41.57 -16.19
C THR A 37 -17.96 40.23 -16.91
N LYS A 38 -18.49 40.12 -18.16
CA LYS A 38 -18.33 38.90 -18.97
C LYS A 38 -16.88 38.64 -19.38
N ALA A 39 -16.07 39.67 -19.60
CA ALA A 39 -14.63 39.53 -19.85
C ALA A 39 -13.84 39.10 -18.61
N ARG A 40 -14.24 39.54 -17.40
CA ARG A 40 -13.64 39.06 -16.13
C ARG A 40 -14.09 37.64 -15.75
N VAL A 41 -15.32 37.25 -16.06
CA VAL A 41 -15.82 35.88 -15.82
C VAL A 41 -15.27 34.87 -16.84
N GLY A 42 -14.80 35.33 -18.00
CA GLY A 42 -14.14 34.50 -19.02
C GLY A 42 -12.61 34.38 -18.92
N ALA A 43 -11.97 35.13 -18.02
CA ALA A 43 -10.50 35.24 -17.92
C ALA A 43 -9.95 34.83 -16.54
N GLY A 44 -10.69 34.02 -15.78
CA GLY A 44 -10.08 33.20 -14.75
C GLY A 44 -9.33 32.04 -15.43
N PRO A 45 -8.13 31.63 -14.97
CA PRO A 45 -7.52 30.41 -15.47
C PRO A 45 -8.52 29.26 -15.28
N LYS A 46 -8.95 28.63 -16.38
CA LYS A 46 -9.81 27.44 -16.35
C LYS A 46 -9.08 26.20 -15.84
N THR A 47 -7.78 26.33 -15.63
CA THR A 47 -6.95 25.34 -14.96
C THR A 47 -7.05 25.55 -13.44
N PRO A 48 -7.33 24.50 -12.66
CA PRO A 48 -7.31 24.57 -11.21
C PRO A 48 -5.96 25.13 -10.73
N ALA A 49 -5.94 25.80 -9.59
CA ALA A 49 -4.73 26.40 -9.03
C ALA A 49 -3.61 25.35 -8.96
N VAL A 50 -2.56 25.54 -9.77
CA VAL A 50 -1.46 24.59 -9.89
C VAL A 50 -0.38 24.95 -8.88
N LYS A 51 -0.19 24.12 -7.85
CA LYS A 51 0.79 24.39 -6.79
C LYS A 51 2.20 23.98 -7.21
N THR A 52 3.19 24.84 -6.99
CA THR A 52 4.59 24.50 -7.24
C THR A 52 5.21 23.77 -6.04
N ILE A 53 5.59 22.51 -6.24
CA ILE A 53 6.29 21.65 -5.28
C ILE A 53 7.70 21.39 -5.79
N THR A 54 8.71 21.80 -5.01
CA THR A 54 10.13 21.56 -5.34
C THR A 54 10.61 20.17 -4.89
N ASN A 55 10.05 19.60 -3.82
CA ASN A 55 10.20 18.21 -3.39
C ASN A 55 9.13 17.80 -2.35
N PHE A 56 8.97 16.50 -2.07
CA PHE A 56 7.98 16.01 -1.09
C PHE A 56 8.52 15.83 0.33
N THR A 57 9.70 16.34 0.68
CA THR A 57 10.30 16.09 2.01
C THR A 57 9.40 16.56 3.15
N GLN A 58 8.71 17.70 2.99
CA GLN A 58 7.76 18.18 4.00
C GLN A 58 6.52 17.28 4.10
N ALA A 59 6.02 16.81 2.97
CA ALA A 59 4.90 15.86 2.92
C ALA A 59 5.25 14.54 3.62
N LEU A 60 6.45 14.00 3.38
CA LEU A 60 6.93 12.79 4.05
C LEU A 60 7.01 12.96 5.57
N ARG A 61 7.52 14.11 6.05
CA ARG A 61 7.54 14.41 7.50
C ARG A 61 6.15 14.55 8.09
N CYS A 62 5.23 15.18 7.35
CA CYS A 62 3.82 15.27 7.73
C CYS A 62 3.20 13.88 7.88
N MET A 63 3.51 12.92 6.99
CA MET A 63 3.01 11.55 7.10
C MET A 63 3.46 10.85 8.38
N ASP A 64 4.71 11.06 8.82
CA ASP A 64 5.21 10.54 10.09
C ASP A 64 4.38 11.02 11.29
N GLU A 65 4.03 12.30 11.30
CA GLU A 65 3.17 12.88 12.33
C GLU A 65 1.74 12.34 12.26
N LEU A 66 1.20 12.13 11.05
CA LEU A 66 -0.11 11.49 10.87
C LEU A 66 -0.12 10.05 11.37
N PHE A 67 0.93 9.28 11.10
CA PHE A 67 1.01 7.90 11.58
C PHE A 67 1.07 7.85 13.11
N LEU A 68 1.90 8.70 13.72
CA LEU A 68 1.99 8.83 15.17
C LEU A 68 0.62 9.19 15.79
N ALA A 69 -0.04 10.22 15.25
CA ALA A 69 -1.34 10.70 15.72
C ALA A 69 -2.49 9.68 15.57
N ASN A 70 -2.33 8.70 14.67
CA ASN A 70 -3.30 7.63 14.48
C ASN A 70 -2.82 6.28 15.04
N GLY A 71 -1.80 6.31 15.91
CA GLY A 71 -1.30 5.14 16.63
C GLY A 71 -0.75 4.03 15.73
N LYS A 72 -0.27 4.37 14.53
CA LYS A 72 0.32 3.41 13.59
C LYS A 72 1.77 3.19 13.99
N GLN A 73 2.11 1.95 14.32
CA GLN A 73 3.44 1.54 14.75
C GLN A 73 3.69 0.06 14.45
N GLY A 74 4.95 -0.29 14.18
CA GLY A 74 5.43 -1.67 14.09
C GLY A 74 4.93 -2.46 12.88
N ILE A 75 4.47 -1.80 11.81
CA ILE A 75 4.04 -2.48 10.59
C ILE A 75 5.28 -2.89 9.80
N VAL A 76 5.54 -4.18 9.71
CA VAL A 76 6.75 -4.70 9.05
C VAL A 76 6.47 -4.85 7.56
N ILE A 77 7.27 -4.19 6.73
CA ILE A 77 7.09 -4.14 5.28
C ILE A 77 8.38 -4.49 4.53
N THR A 78 8.23 -4.93 3.28
CA THR A 78 9.35 -5.18 2.38
C THR A 78 9.02 -4.77 0.95
N SER A 79 10.01 -4.74 0.06
CA SER A 79 9.80 -4.55 -1.36
C SER A 79 10.89 -5.21 -2.19
N ALA A 80 10.51 -5.71 -3.36
CA ALA A 80 11.46 -6.17 -4.38
C ALA A 80 12.02 -5.01 -5.23
N GLY A 81 11.61 -3.77 -4.97
CA GLY A 81 11.86 -2.61 -5.82
C GLY A 81 10.69 -2.30 -6.76
N ILE A 82 10.90 -1.31 -7.61
CA ILE A 82 9.99 -0.75 -8.63
C ILE A 82 10.68 -0.90 -10.00
N PRO A 83 10.69 -2.13 -10.56
CA PRO A 83 11.35 -2.36 -11.84
C PRO A 83 10.79 -1.43 -12.93
N ASP A 84 11.69 -0.98 -13.80
CA ASP A 84 11.29 -0.30 -15.02
C ASP A 84 10.81 -1.32 -16.06
N ALA A 85 9.49 -1.42 -16.24
CA ALA A 85 8.90 -2.34 -17.22
C ALA A 85 9.11 -1.86 -18.67
N THR A 86 9.58 -0.62 -18.87
CA THR A 86 9.86 -0.06 -20.20
C THR A 86 11.27 -0.36 -20.70
N GLY A 87 12.19 -0.69 -19.79
CA GLY A 87 13.59 -1.02 -20.08
C GLY A 87 14.46 0.17 -20.49
N LYS A 88 13.96 1.40 -20.37
CA LYS A 88 14.61 2.63 -20.85
C LYS A 88 15.39 3.38 -19.77
N ALA A 89 15.15 3.09 -18.49
CA ALA A 89 15.82 3.71 -17.36
C ALA A 89 16.30 2.68 -16.32
N ARG A 90 17.46 2.95 -15.72
CA ARG A 90 17.97 2.24 -14.54
C ARG A 90 18.13 3.26 -13.41
N ALA A 91 17.27 3.19 -12.41
CA ALA A 91 17.31 4.06 -11.24
C ALA A 91 17.46 3.24 -9.97
N GLY A 92 18.10 3.79 -8.93
CA GLY A 92 18.15 3.23 -7.58
C GLY A 92 16.82 3.41 -6.84
N ASP A 93 15.75 2.95 -7.47
CA ASP A 93 14.35 3.00 -7.07
C ASP A 93 14.08 2.44 -5.67
N LYS A 94 14.70 1.30 -5.35
CA LYS A 94 14.58 0.67 -4.03
C LYS A 94 15.16 1.55 -2.92
N GLU A 95 16.34 2.13 -3.15
CA GLU A 95 16.97 3.07 -2.20
C GLU A 95 16.13 4.35 -2.02
N MET A 96 15.54 4.85 -3.11
CA MET A 96 14.62 5.98 -3.05
C MET A 96 13.37 5.66 -2.21
N MET A 97 12.82 4.45 -2.37
CA MET A 97 11.69 3.96 -1.58
C MET A 97 12.06 3.84 -0.10
N ILE A 98 13.17 3.18 0.22
CA ILE A 98 13.65 3.02 1.60
C ILE A 98 13.82 4.40 2.24
N SER A 99 14.49 5.33 1.56
CA SER A 99 14.68 6.70 2.06
C SER A 99 13.36 7.43 2.32
N ALA A 100 12.38 7.32 1.42
CA ALA A 100 11.07 7.94 1.58
C ALA A 100 10.31 7.34 2.78
N ILE A 101 10.29 6.01 2.91
CA ILE A 101 9.67 5.31 4.04
C ILE A 101 10.34 5.70 5.35
N SER A 102 11.68 5.72 5.40
CA SER A 102 12.43 6.14 6.57
C SER A 102 12.05 7.54 7.02
N LYS A 103 11.91 8.50 6.09
CA LYS A 103 11.48 9.87 6.41
C LYS A 103 10.04 9.94 6.95
N MET A 104 9.17 9.00 6.58
CA MET A 104 7.79 8.93 7.04
C MET A 104 7.60 8.15 8.34
N THR A 105 8.66 7.63 8.96
CA THR A 105 8.51 6.75 10.13
C THR A 105 9.53 7.02 11.24
N ILE A 106 10.17 8.19 11.26
CA ILE A 106 11.24 8.53 12.22
C ILE A 106 10.69 8.63 13.65
N LYS A 107 9.59 9.36 13.84
CA LYS A 107 8.96 9.61 15.13
C LYS A 107 7.93 8.53 15.47
N SER A 108 7.14 8.12 14.49
CA SER A 108 6.02 7.19 14.68
C SER A 108 6.47 5.74 14.86
N ASN A 109 7.61 5.35 14.30
CA ASN A 109 7.96 3.93 14.09
C ASN A 109 6.80 3.14 13.45
N ALA A 110 6.01 3.81 12.59
CA ALA A 110 4.91 3.24 11.83
C ALA A 110 5.30 2.03 11.01
N PHE A 111 6.43 2.12 10.29
CA PHE A 111 6.88 1.12 9.35
C PHE A 111 8.31 0.68 9.64
N GLU A 112 8.52 -0.63 9.67
CA GLU A 112 9.83 -1.26 9.76
C GLU A 112 10.14 -1.89 8.40
N PHE A 113 11.03 -1.27 7.62
CA PHE A 113 11.41 -1.80 6.32
C PHE A 113 12.48 -2.88 6.50
N ILE A 114 12.15 -4.10 6.11
CA ILE A 114 13.10 -5.21 6.08
C ILE A 114 13.50 -5.44 4.64
N ASP A 115 14.77 -5.17 4.36
CA ASP A 115 15.33 -5.49 3.08
C ASP A 115 15.60 -7.00 2.98
N LEU A 116 14.79 -7.67 2.16
CA LEU A 116 14.97 -9.07 1.79
C LEU A 116 15.74 -9.17 0.47
N THR A 117 16.98 -8.67 0.39
CA THR A 117 17.90 -8.96 -0.71
C THR A 117 18.46 -10.38 -0.59
N GLN A 118 17.71 -11.37 -1.07
CA GLN A 118 18.30 -12.68 -1.36
C GLN A 118 18.57 -12.82 -2.87
N GLY A 119 19.83 -12.56 -3.24
CA GLY A 119 20.47 -13.22 -4.37
C GLY A 119 20.50 -12.47 -5.70
N ALA A 120 21.41 -11.51 -5.83
CA ALA A 120 22.23 -11.31 -7.04
C ALA A 120 23.31 -10.27 -6.73
N SER A 121 24.58 -10.71 -6.70
CA SER A 121 25.80 -9.89 -6.70
C SER A 121 25.93 -8.83 -5.59
N GLY A 122 26.56 -9.19 -4.46
CA GLY A 122 27.31 -8.19 -3.66
C GLY A 122 27.24 -8.26 -2.13
N GLU A 123 26.31 -8.99 -1.51
CA GLU A 123 26.05 -8.85 -0.06
C GLU A 123 26.35 -10.10 0.77
N GLY A 124 27.44 -10.81 0.46
CA GLY A 124 27.88 -11.97 1.25
C GLY A 124 28.18 -11.63 2.73
N ASP A 125 28.60 -10.40 3.00
CA ASP A 125 29.01 -9.96 4.34
C ASP A 125 27.82 -9.64 5.27
N LEU A 126 26.70 -9.14 4.74
CA LEU A 126 25.47 -8.89 5.51
C LEU A 126 24.81 -10.21 5.90
N ALA A 127 24.73 -11.16 4.96
CA ALA A 127 24.24 -12.51 5.25
C ALA A 127 25.08 -13.21 6.33
N LYS A 128 26.42 -13.08 6.26
CA LYS A 128 27.35 -13.61 7.26
C LYS A 128 27.25 -12.90 8.61
N LEU A 129 26.97 -11.60 8.63
CA LEU A 129 26.68 -10.84 9.86
C LEU A 129 25.37 -11.29 10.52
N PHE A 130 24.32 -11.59 9.75
CA PHE A 130 23.07 -12.15 10.27
C PHE A 130 23.28 -13.55 10.87
N GLU A 131 24.14 -14.38 10.27
CA GLU A 131 24.55 -15.67 10.82
C GLU A 131 25.39 -15.53 12.10
N LEU A 132 26.37 -14.61 12.13
CA LEU A 132 27.26 -14.35 13.26
C LEU A 132 26.56 -13.76 14.47
N LYS A 133 25.50 -12.97 14.28
CA LYS A 133 24.72 -12.39 15.39
C LYS A 133 23.89 -13.44 16.14
N GLY A 134 23.86 -14.69 15.65
CA GLY A 134 22.93 -15.74 16.07
C GLY A 134 21.54 -15.33 15.60
N GLY A 135 20.90 -16.15 14.77
CA GLY A 135 19.60 -15.85 14.16
C GLY A 135 18.46 -15.68 15.18
N GLY A 136 18.49 -14.60 15.96
CA GLY A 136 17.35 -14.12 16.72
C GLY A 136 16.22 -13.80 15.75
N GLY A 137 14.98 -13.94 16.22
CA GLY A 137 13.77 -13.82 15.41
C GLY A 137 13.78 -12.55 14.55
N THR A 138 14.13 -12.72 13.28
CA THR A 138 13.98 -11.66 12.28
C THR A 138 12.49 -11.51 12.07
N LYS A 139 11.95 -10.31 12.33
CA LYS A 139 10.54 -10.06 12.08
C LYS A 139 10.26 -10.36 10.61
N ILE A 140 9.22 -11.12 10.34
CA ILE A 140 8.82 -11.43 8.96
C ILE A 140 7.90 -10.29 8.51
N PRO A 141 8.11 -9.69 7.32
CA PRO A 141 7.20 -8.69 6.80
C PRO A 141 5.79 -9.24 6.61
N ASP A 142 4.80 -8.56 7.19
CA ASP A 142 3.39 -8.90 7.00
C ASP A 142 2.87 -8.40 5.64
N TYR A 143 3.48 -7.33 5.12
CA TYR A 143 3.10 -6.69 3.87
C TYR A 143 4.29 -6.44 2.95
N TYR A 144 4.03 -6.35 1.65
CA TYR A 144 5.03 -5.95 0.67
C TYR A 144 4.51 -4.83 -0.24
N ILE A 145 5.38 -3.91 -0.63
CA ILE A 145 5.10 -2.87 -1.60
C ILE A 145 5.53 -3.36 -2.98
N ARG A 146 4.62 -3.29 -3.93
CA ARG A 146 4.85 -3.61 -5.34
C ARG A 146 4.57 -2.37 -6.18
N GLY A 147 5.56 -1.94 -6.95
CA GLY A 147 5.35 -0.92 -7.97
C GLY A 147 6.03 -1.28 -9.28
N ALA A 148 5.69 -0.55 -10.34
CA ALA A 148 6.41 -0.60 -11.61
C ALA A 148 6.28 0.74 -12.33
N VAL A 149 7.30 1.08 -13.12
CA VAL A 149 7.14 2.12 -14.16
C VAL A 149 6.41 1.48 -15.32
N THR A 150 5.16 1.88 -15.53
CA THR A 150 4.28 1.25 -16.51
C THR A 150 4.32 1.95 -17.86
N GLN A 151 4.71 3.22 -17.91
CA GLN A 151 4.92 3.95 -19.16
C GLN A 151 6.11 4.93 -19.03
N LEU A 152 6.92 4.97 -20.08
CA LEU A 152 8.02 5.91 -20.27
C LEU A 152 8.09 6.22 -21.77
N ASP A 153 7.60 7.39 -22.13
CA ASP A 153 7.62 7.84 -23.52
C ASP A 153 8.42 9.13 -23.64
N ASP A 154 9.54 9.03 -24.35
CA ASP A 154 10.45 10.14 -24.60
C ASP A 154 9.93 10.88 -25.84
N ASN A 155 9.67 12.17 -25.72
CA ASN A 155 9.17 12.96 -26.84
C ASN A 155 7.81 12.44 -27.39
N ALA A 156 6.92 12.02 -26.48
CA ALA A 156 5.57 11.48 -26.75
C ALA A 156 4.72 12.43 -27.63
N VAL A 157 5.03 13.73 -27.56
CA VAL A 157 4.45 14.77 -28.41
C VAL A 157 5.58 15.64 -28.94
N ARG A 158 5.71 15.68 -30.27
CA ARG A 158 6.54 16.65 -30.99
C ARG A 158 5.61 17.53 -31.81
N ASP A 159 5.36 18.75 -31.37
CA ASP A 159 4.58 19.70 -32.17
C ASP A 159 5.44 20.17 -33.35
N SER A 160 5.23 19.55 -34.52
CA SER A 160 5.67 20.10 -35.78
C SER A 160 4.45 20.55 -36.57
N LYS A 161 4.03 21.80 -36.33
CA LYS A 161 2.90 22.52 -36.95
C LYS A 161 1.55 22.30 -36.27
N GLY A 162 1.28 23.12 -35.27
CA GLY A 162 0.17 24.07 -35.31
C GLY A 162 -1.21 23.53 -34.95
N PHE A 163 -1.29 22.47 -34.15
CA PHE A 163 -2.53 22.06 -33.50
C PHE A 163 -2.28 21.92 -32.00
N GLY A 164 -2.98 22.73 -31.19
CA GLY A 164 -2.93 22.62 -29.74
C GLY A 164 -3.47 21.26 -29.29
N ILE A 165 -2.72 20.56 -28.45
CA ILE A 165 -3.18 19.29 -27.86
C ILE A 165 -3.93 19.62 -26.58
N ALA A 166 -5.25 19.46 -26.63
CA ALA A 166 -6.08 19.43 -25.43
C ALA A 166 -6.09 17.99 -24.89
N LEU A 167 -5.28 17.71 -23.87
CA LEU A 167 -5.52 16.54 -23.01
C LEU A 167 -6.62 16.91 -22.01
N PRO A 168 -7.53 16.00 -21.64
CA PRO A 168 -8.66 16.30 -20.75
C PRO A 168 -8.29 16.94 -19.40
N PHE A 169 -7.03 16.81 -18.99
CA PHE A 169 -6.48 17.24 -17.70
C PHE A 169 -5.42 18.35 -17.82
N LEU A 170 -5.12 18.87 -19.02
CA LEU A 170 -3.99 19.77 -19.21
C LEU A 170 -4.17 20.72 -20.40
N ASP A 171 -4.34 22.01 -20.10
CA ASP A 171 -4.28 23.12 -21.07
C ASP A 171 -2.87 23.74 -21.01
N LEU A 172 -2.02 23.40 -21.98
CA LEU A 172 -0.66 23.93 -22.09
C LEU A 172 -0.60 24.92 -23.26
N GLY A 173 -0.33 26.18 -22.92
CA GLY A 173 -0.29 27.29 -23.86
C GLY A 173 0.82 27.19 -24.91
N TYR A 174 0.56 27.84 -26.03
CA TYR A 174 1.36 27.93 -27.25
C TYR A 174 2.81 28.41 -26.99
N SER A 175 3.80 27.55 -27.24
CA SER A 175 5.20 27.95 -27.47
C SER A 175 5.84 27.06 -28.54
N LYS A 176 6.55 27.67 -29.48
CA LYS A 176 7.38 26.95 -30.46
C LYS A 176 8.52 26.22 -29.71
N ASP A 177 8.79 24.99 -30.15
CA ASP A 177 9.91 24.13 -29.71
C ASP A 177 9.81 23.58 -28.27
N GLN A 178 8.68 22.97 -27.93
CA GLN A 178 8.53 22.16 -26.71
C GLN A 178 8.38 20.67 -27.06
N SER A 179 9.15 19.81 -26.40
CA SER A 179 8.93 18.37 -26.36
C SER A 179 8.46 17.93 -24.98
N PHE A 180 7.67 16.86 -24.94
CA PHE A 180 7.10 16.34 -23.69
C PHE A 180 7.56 14.91 -23.45
N ASP A 181 8.01 14.62 -22.23
CA ASP A 181 8.17 13.25 -21.76
C ASP A 181 7.01 12.88 -20.84
N LEU A 182 6.55 11.64 -20.92
CA LEU A 182 5.51 11.11 -20.05
C LEU A 182 6.04 9.91 -19.28
N ILE A 183 5.88 9.94 -17.96
CA ILE A 183 6.30 8.87 -17.06
C ILE A 183 5.13 8.50 -16.15
N SER A 184 4.67 7.25 -16.20
CA SER A 184 3.60 6.73 -15.35
C SER A 184 4.11 5.65 -14.43
N MET A 185 3.70 5.70 -13.17
CA MET A 185 4.07 4.74 -12.13
C MET A 185 2.83 4.27 -11.38
N ASP A 186 2.72 2.95 -11.27
CA ASP A 186 1.68 2.29 -10.51
C ASP A 186 2.28 1.64 -9.27
N MET A 187 1.60 1.76 -8.13
CA MET A 187 2.04 1.19 -6.85
C MET A 187 0.86 0.61 -6.07
N SER A 188 1.10 -0.50 -5.38
CA SER A 188 0.12 -1.19 -4.54
C SER A 188 0.81 -1.92 -3.39
N ILE A 189 0.04 -2.25 -2.36
CA ILE A 189 0.49 -3.04 -1.22
C ILE A 189 -0.19 -4.41 -1.29
N GLY A 190 0.57 -5.46 -1.00
CA GLY A 190 0.06 -6.81 -0.87
C GLY A 190 0.31 -7.39 0.51
N ASP A 191 -0.54 -8.33 0.89
CA ASP A 191 -0.36 -9.18 2.06
C ASP A 191 0.69 -10.26 1.74
N ALA A 192 1.75 -10.35 2.53
CA ALA A 192 2.87 -11.24 2.26
C ALA A 192 2.51 -12.73 2.43
N SER A 193 1.57 -13.04 3.32
CA SER A 193 1.16 -14.41 3.64
C SER A 193 0.28 -15.01 2.54
N THR A 194 -0.67 -14.24 2.02
CA THR A 194 -1.64 -14.67 1.00
C THR A 194 -1.24 -14.27 -0.41
N ARG A 195 -0.25 -13.39 -0.56
CA ARG A 195 0.17 -12.75 -1.82
C ARG A 195 -0.94 -11.95 -2.51
N LYS A 196 -2.05 -11.67 -1.82
CA LYS A 196 -3.15 -10.86 -2.35
C LYS A 196 -2.73 -9.39 -2.36
N ILE A 197 -3.00 -8.70 -3.48
CA ILE A 197 -2.90 -7.25 -3.54
C ILE A 197 -4.12 -6.65 -2.86
N LEU A 198 -3.91 -5.63 -2.03
CA LEU A 198 -4.95 -4.86 -1.36
C LEU A 198 -5.46 -3.78 -2.33
N PRO A 199 -6.63 -3.96 -2.96
CA PRO A 199 -7.10 -3.07 -4.03
C PRO A 199 -7.27 -1.62 -3.57
N GLU A 200 -7.62 -1.40 -2.30
CA GLU A 200 -7.78 -0.08 -1.71
C GLU A 200 -6.47 0.73 -1.63
N THR A 201 -5.32 0.07 -1.81
CA THR A 201 -3.99 0.69 -1.72
C THR A 201 -3.42 1.10 -3.08
N ASN A 202 -4.12 0.81 -4.17
CA ASN A 202 -3.62 1.06 -5.52
C ASN A 202 -3.46 2.57 -5.79
N THR A 203 -2.36 2.95 -6.42
CA THR A 203 -2.05 4.32 -6.83
C THR A 203 -1.50 4.31 -8.25
N SER A 204 -1.87 5.32 -9.03
CA SER A 204 -1.42 5.53 -10.40
C SER A 204 -1.12 7.01 -10.55
N ASN A 205 0.15 7.33 -10.81
CA ASN A 205 0.63 8.70 -10.87
C ASN A 205 1.42 8.91 -12.16
N THR A 206 1.05 9.94 -12.92
CA THR A 206 1.71 10.29 -14.19
C THR A 206 2.36 11.66 -14.08
N MET A 207 3.65 11.75 -14.41
CA MET A 207 4.35 13.03 -14.57
C MET A 207 4.62 13.31 -16.04
N ILE A 208 4.34 14.54 -16.45
CA ILE A 208 4.66 15.09 -17.76
C ILE A 208 5.78 16.12 -17.59
N ILE A 209 6.89 15.91 -18.29
CA ILE A 209 8.05 16.81 -18.25
C ILE A 209 8.05 17.61 -19.55
N THR A 210 8.06 18.95 -19.44
CA THR A 210 8.18 19.82 -20.61
C THR A 210 9.65 20.20 -20.82
N LYS A 211 10.19 19.84 -21.97
CA LYS A 211 11.54 20.19 -22.43
C LYS A 211 11.45 21.28 -23.50
N GLY A 212 11.78 22.52 -23.17
CA GLY A 212 11.94 23.60 -24.16
C GLY A 212 11.42 24.98 -23.75
N GLY A 213 12.19 26.03 -24.06
CA GLY A 213 11.86 27.44 -23.84
C GLY A 213 13.08 28.36 -24.00
N ARG A 214 12.90 29.58 -24.52
CA ARG A 214 13.96 30.60 -24.75
C ARG A 214 14.69 31.08 -23.48
N SER A 215 14.23 30.68 -22.29
CA SER A 215 14.70 31.17 -20.98
C SER A 215 15.52 30.17 -20.16
N GLY A 216 15.80 28.96 -20.68
CA GLY A 216 16.65 27.98 -19.97
C GLY A 216 15.97 27.24 -18.80
N GLU A 217 14.68 27.45 -18.57
CA GLU A 217 13.88 26.76 -17.55
C GLU A 217 13.23 25.50 -18.13
N ALA A 218 13.29 24.39 -17.38
CA ALA A 218 12.49 23.19 -17.62
C ALA A 218 11.50 23.02 -16.46
N GLY A 219 10.30 22.51 -16.75
CA GLY A 219 9.21 22.40 -15.78
C GLY A 219 8.53 21.05 -15.91
N GLY A 220 8.26 20.40 -14.78
CA GLY A 220 7.47 19.17 -14.69
C GLY A 220 6.08 19.47 -14.17
N LYS A 221 5.06 18.80 -14.71
CA LYS A 221 3.70 18.78 -14.16
C LYS A 221 3.30 17.36 -13.83
N ILE A 222 2.85 17.11 -12.61
CA ILE A 222 2.25 15.82 -12.25
C ILE A 222 0.77 15.92 -12.55
N ALA A 223 0.26 15.03 -13.39
CA ALA A 223 -1.15 14.91 -13.71
C ALA A 223 -1.74 13.74 -12.94
N LYS A 224 -2.64 14.07 -12.01
CA LYS A 224 -3.49 13.08 -11.34
C LYS A 224 -4.90 13.63 -11.30
N MET A 225 -5.80 13.04 -12.09
CA MET A 225 -7.26 13.13 -11.90
C MET A 225 -7.73 14.49 -11.31
N GLY A 226 -7.57 15.58 -12.07
CA GLY A 226 -7.99 16.95 -11.66
C GLY A 226 -7.01 17.79 -10.81
N LEU A 227 -5.94 17.20 -10.29
CA LEU A 227 -4.85 17.90 -9.59
C LEU A 227 -3.62 18.05 -10.49
N SER A 228 -3.05 19.25 -10.50
CA SER A 228 -1.75 19.49 -11.11
C SER A 228 -0.78 20.08 -10.09
N PHE A 229 0.36 19.42 -9.94
CA PHE A 229 1.49 19.93 -9.18
C PHE A 229 2.53 20.40 -10.19
N ASN A 230 2.87 21.68 -10.16
CA ASN A 230 4.03 22.20 -10.87
C ASN A 230 5.28 21.79 -10.08
N LYS A 231 6.33 21.38 -10.76
CA LYS A 231 7.65 21.20 -10.18
C LYS A 231 8.64 21.91 -11.08
N ASP A 232 9.38 22.85 -10.51
CA ASP A 232 10.51 23.45 -11.22
C ASP A 232 11.62 22.40 -11.26
N LEU A 233 11.81 21.82 -12.45
CA LEU A 233 12.76 20.74 -12.67
C LEU A 233 13.86 21.28 -13.55
N SER A 234 15.06 21.54 -13.02
CA SER A 234 16.16 22.02 -13.86
C SER A 234 16.49 21.00 -14.96
N ARG A 235 16.94 21.47 -16.13
CA ARG A 235 17.35 20.63 -17.27
C ARG A 235 18.40 19.57 -16.88
N THR A 236 19.12 19.79 -15.78
CA THR A 236 20.14 18.89 -15.21
C THR A 236 19.61 17.86 -14.21
N GLU A 237 18.36 17.93 -13.74
CA GLU A 237 17.83 17.02 -12.71
C GLU A 237 17.45 15.62 -13.25
N GLY A 238 17.33 15.46 -14.56
CA GLY A 238 17.22 14.16 -15.24
C GLY A 238 16.01 13.29 -14.88
N VAL A 239 15.87 12.15 -15.56
CA VAL A 239 14.80 11.16 -15.36
C VAL A 239 14.75 10.65 -13.91
N GLY A 240 15.89 10.59 -13.22
CA GLY A 240 15.97 10.14 -11.83
C GLY A 240 15.25 11.04 -10.81
N ALA A 241 15.22 12.36 -11.02
CA ALA A 241 14.47 13.26 -10.15
C ALA A 241 12.95 13.07 -10.29
N THR A 242 12.48 12.77 -11.51
CA THR A 242 11.09 12.40 -11.77
C THR A 242 10.73 11.09 -11.09
N TYR A 243 11.58 10.07 -11.21
CA TYR A 243 11.38 8.77 -10.55
C TYR A 243 11.24 8.95 -9.04
N ARG A 244 12.18 9.66 -8.39
CA ARG A 244 12.09 9.95 -6.95
C ARG A 244 10.76 10.60 -6.58
N THR A 245 10.30 11.56 -7.38
CA THR A 245 9.07 12.30 -7.12
C THR A 245 7.83 11.42 -7.22
N LEU A 246 7.76 10.56 -8.25
CA LEU A 246 6.68 9.59 -8.42
C LEU A 246 6.69 8.51 -7.33
N ILE A 247 7.87 8.08 -6.89
CA ILE A 247 8.04 7.15 -5.77
C ILE A 247 7.54 7.79 -4.46
N GLU A 248 8.00 9.01 -4.15
CA GLU A 248 7.59 9.71 -2.94
C GLU A 248 6.08 9.94 -2.90
N LEU A 249 5.48 10.42 -3.99
CA LEU A 249 4.03 10.61 -4.10
C LEU A 249 3.29 9.26 -4.00
N GLY A 250 3.71 8.26 -4.77
CA GLY A 250 3.10 6.94 -4.77
C GLY A 250 3.10 6.28 -3.38
N LEU A 251 4.18 6.46 -2.60
CA LEU A 251 4.30 5.94 -1.25
C LEU A 251 3.43 6.70 -0.24
N ILE A 252 3.41 8.04 -0.30
CA ILE A 252 2.54 8.86 0.57
C ILE A 252 1.09 8.39 0.43
N GLU A 253 0.66 8.18 -0.80
CA GLU A 253 -0.69 7.75 -1.12
C GLU A 253 -0.94 6.28 -0.76
N ALA A 254 -0.05 5.36 -1.15
CA ALA A 254 -0.23 3.93 -0.92
C ALA A 254 -0.23 3.60 0.58
N LEU A 255 0.74 4.11 1.35
CA LEU A 255 0.79 3.93 2.79
C LEU A 255 -0.33 4.70 3.51
N GLY A 256 -0.68 5.88 3.00
CA GLY A 256 -1.81 6.68 3.48
C GLY A 256 -3.14 5.93 3.39
N LYS A 257 -3.44 5.39 2.20
CA LYS A 257 -4.61 4.55 1.94
C LYS A 257 -4.62 3.29 2.78
N PHE A 258 -3.49 2.57 2.81
CA PHE A 258 -3.33 1.34 3.58
C PHE A 258 -3.60 1.52 5.08
N THR A 259 -3.07 2.59 5.66
CA THR A 259 -3.27 2.90 7.09
C THR A 259 -4.56 3.67 7.38
N ARG A 260 -5.28 4.10 6.32
CA ARG A 260 -6.49 4.93 6.36
C ARG A 260 -6.30 6.24 7.11
N VAL A 261 -5.12 6.85 6.99
CA VAL A 261 -4.80 8.17 7.53
C VAL A 261 -5.08 9.26 6.48
N PRO A 262 -5.35 10.51 6.88
CA PRO A 262 -5.70 11.59 5.95
C PRO A 262 -4.47 12.14 5.21
N TYR A 263 -3.85 11.32 4.38
CA TYR A 263 -2.58 11.62 3.68
C TYR A 263 -2.66 12.82 2.74
N TRP A 264 -3.85 13.12 2.22
CA TRP A 264 -4.12 14.25 1.32
C TRP A 264 -3.73 15.60 1.92
N LYS A 265 -3.76 15.71 3.26
CA LYS A 265 -3.35 16.91 3.96
C LYS A 265 -1.85 17.16 3.86
N CYS A 266 -1.05 16.11 3.83
CA CYS A 266 0.39 16.23 3.60
C CYS A 266 0.72 16.60 2.16
N LEU A 267 -0.24 16.44 1.25
CA LEU A 267 -0.15 16.84 -0.16
C LEU A 267 -0.83 18.20 -0.43
N ASP A 268 -1.32 18.87 0.62
CA ASP A 268 -2.09 20.12 0.54
C ASP A 268 -3.26 20.07 -0.46
N ILE A 269 -3.90 18.91 -0.57
CA ILE A 269 -5.10 18.71 -1.41
C ILE A 269 -6.31 19.29 -0.66
N GLU A 270 -7.11 20.09 -1.36
CA GLU A 270 -8.31 20.70 -0.80
C GLU A 270 -9.35 19.65 -0.39
N SER A 271 -9.97 19.85 0.77
CA SER A 271 -11.02 18.97 1.31
C SER A 271 -12.29 18.92 0.45
N THR A 272 -12.44 19.86 -0.49
CA THR A 272 -13.52 19.93 -1.48
C THR A 272 -13.25 19.12 -2.74
N ASN A 273 -12.11 18.45 -2.85
CA ASN A 273 -11.79 17.63 -4.01
C ASN A 273 -12.79 16.45 -4.11
N PRO A 274 -13.50 16.27 -5.25
CA PRO A 274 -14.55 15.26 -5.38
C PRO A 274 -14.03 13.82 -5.26
N GLU A 275 -12.82 13.53 -5.77
CA GLU A 275 -12.25 12.18 -5.72
C GLU A 275 -11.76 11.83 -4.32
N LEU A 276 -11.25 12.83 -3.59
CA LEU A 276 -10.97 12.69 -2.17
C LEU A 276 -12.27 12.35 -1.41
N LEU A 277 -13.36 13.07 -1.68
CA LEU A 277 -14.64 12.84 -1.02
C LEU A 277 -15.19 11.44 -1.31
N ASP A 278 -15.12 10.98 -2.56
CA ASP A 278 -15.52 9.62 -2.95
C ASP A 278 -14.69 8.55 -2.22
N GLN A 279 -13.37 8.73 -2.14
CA GLN A 279 -12.47 7.80 -1.44
C GLN A 279 -12.78 7.73 0.07
N VAL A 280 -12.97 8.88 0.73
CA VAL A 280 -13.29 8.90 2.16
C VAL A 280 -14.69 8.33 2.42
N ARG A 281 -15.62 8.52 1.48
CA ARG A 281 -16.95 7.92 1.54
C ARG A 281 -16.88 6.40 1.46
N GLU A 282 -16.08 5.84 0.57
CA GLU A 282 -15.86 4.40 0.52
C GLU A 282 -15.30 3.85 1.84
N TRP A 283 -14.35 4.55 2.47
CA TRP A 283 -13.83 4.16 3.79
C TRP A 283 -14.89 4.20 4.87
N TYR A 284 -15.77 5.20 4.82
CA TYR A 284 -16.92 5.28 5.72
C TYR A 284 -17.81 4.07 5.48
N ASP A 285 -18.23 3.80 4.24
CA ASP A 285 -19.20 2.78 3.87
C ASP A 285 -18.73 1.35 4.19
N VAL A 286 -17.44 1.06 4.02
CA VAL A 286 -16.85 -0.27 4.34
C VAL A 286 -16.61 -0.47 5.84
N ALA A 287 -16.44 0.59 6.62
CA ALA A 287 -16.23 0.47 8.06
C ALA A 287 -17.48 -0.04 8.78
N SER A 288 -17.31 -0.94 9.75
CA SER A 288 -18.42 -1.39 10.59
C SER A 288 -18.94 -0.24 11.47
N ASP A 289 -20.22 -0.28 11.85
CA ASP A 289 -20.79 0.75 12.73
C ASP A 289 -20.03 0.87 14.04
N LYS A 290 -19.59 -0.26 14.60
CA LYS A 290 -18.76 -0.29 15.81
C LYS A 290 -17.44 0.45 15.59
N ASP A 291 -16.77 0.26 14.46
CA ASP A 291 -15.50 0.94 14.15
C ASP A 291 -15.70 2.44 13.93
N ARG A 292 -16.78 2.84 13.24
CA ARG A 292 -17.16 4.25 13.06
C ARG A 292 -17.39 4.93 14.41
N ILE A 293 -18.17 4.31 15.29
CA ILE A 293 -18.46 4.84 16.62
C ILE A 293 -17.19 4.91 17.47
N THR A 294 -16.38 3.84 17.47
CA THR A 294 -15.12 3.80 18.24
C THR A 294 -14.16 4.89 17.79
N PHE A 295 -14.05 5.13 16.47
CA PHE A 295 -13.25 6.23 15.92
C PHE A 295 -13.73 7.60 16.42
N ILE A 296 -15.03 7.85 16.40
CA ILE A 296 -15.61 9.12 16.86
C ILE A 296 -15.38 9.30 18.36
N GLN A 297 -15.64 8.27 19.17
CA GLN A 297 -15.38 8.28 20.60
C GLN A 297 -13.91 8.61 20.91
N GLN A 298 -12.96 7.96 20.21
CA GLN A 298 -11.53 8.23 20.36
C GLN A 298 -11.16 9.67 20.02
N LYS A 299 -11.71 10.22 18.92
CA LYS A 299 -11.43 11.60 18.49
C LYS A 299 -12.03 12.63 19.44
N LEU A 300 -13.28 12.46 19.84
CA LEU A 300 -13.93 13.35 20.82
C LEU A 300 -13.25 13.28 22.19
N ALA A 301 -12.79 12.10 22.62
CA ALA A 301 -12.03 11.93 23.85
C ALA A 301 -10.65 12.62 23.78
N GLY A 302 -9.94 12.49 22.65
CA GLY A 302 -8.68 13.20 22.42
C GLY A 302 -8.83 14.73 22.48
N MET A 303 -10.00 15.25 22.10
CA MET A 303 -10.36 16.66 22.23
C MET A 303 -10.91 17.04 23.62
N LYS A 304 -10.96 16.10 24.57
CA LYS A 304 -11.60 16.27 25.90
C LYS A 304 -13.07 16.67 25.83
N ARG A 305 -13.75 16.32 24.73
CA ARG A 305 -15.19 16.57 24.49
C ARG A 305 -16.07 15.37 24.82
N TYR A 306 -15.46 14.21 25.09
CA TYR A 306 -16.15 12.98 25.48
C TYR A 306 -15.35 12.26 26.57
N ASN A 307 -15.99 11.91 27.68
CA ASN A 307 -15.36 11.24 28.82
C ASN A 307 -15.88 9.82 29.04
N GLY A 308 -16.85 9.39 28.23
CA GLY A 308 -17.44 8.06 28.32
C GLY A 308 -16.54 6.93 27.78
N PRO A 309 -16.99 5.67 27.87
CA PRO A 309 -16.23 4.51 27.43
C PRO A 309 -16.01 4.48 25.91
N LEU A 310 -14.84 4.01 25.49
CA LEU A 310 -14.46 3.78 24.08
C LEU A 310 -14.85 2.37 23.60
N ASN A 311 -16.14 2.04 23.72
CA ASN A 311 -16.66 0.68 23.50
C ASN A 311 -17.32 0.46 22.14
N GLY A 312 -17.42 1.50 21.30
CA GLY A 312 -18.10 1.44 20.01
C GLY A 312 -19.62 1.36 20.10
N ALA A 313 -20.20 1.68 21.25
CA ALA A 313 -21.65 1.76 21.45
C ALA A 313 -22.12 3.21 21.56
N ILE A 314 -23.30 3.51 21.01
CA ILE A 314 -23.90 4.84 21.13
C ILE A 314 -24.47 5.00 22.54
N SER A 315 -24.00 6.02 23.27
CA SER A 315 -24.55 6.48 24.54
C SER A 315 -25.18 7.86 24.40
N ASP A 316 -26.03 8.27 25.33
CA ASP A 316 -26.61 9.61 25.31
C ASP A 316 -25.57 10.71 25.58
N GLU A 317 -24.52 10.40 26.35
CA GLU A 317 -23.34 11.27 26.50
C GLU A 317 -22.64 11.46 25.15
N LEU A 318 -22.43 10.38 24.38
CA LEU A 318 -21.80 10.46 23.06
C LEU A 318 -22.63 11.29 22.08
N LYS A 319 -23.95 11.10 22.03
CA LYS A 319 -24.84 11.91 21.18
C LYS A 319 -24.74 13.40 21.50
N THR A 320 -24.65 13.73 22.79
CA THR A 320 -24.50 15.11 23.25
C THR A 320 -23.16 15.69 22.79
N SER A 321 -22.06 14.97 23.02
CA SER A 321 -20.73 15.36 22.55
C SER A 321 -20.65 15.52 21.02
N ILE A 322 -21.36 14.67 20.27
CA ILE A 322 -21.46 14.76 18.82
C ILE A 322 -22.20 16.03 18.41
N ALA A 323 -23.37 16.31 19.00
CA ALA A 323 -24.15 17.49 18.68
C ALA A 323 -23.38 18.79 18.97
N GLU A 324 -22.65 18.84 20.09
CA GLU A 324 -21.78 19.97 20.44
C GLU A 324 -20.64 20.17 19.43
N TYR A 325 -20.00 19.08 19.00
CA TYR A 325 -18.96 19.16 17.98
C TYR A 325 -19.53 19.58 16.63
N GLN A 326 -20.67 19.03 16.22
CA GLN A 326 -21.33 19.41 14.97
C GLN A 326 -21.67 20.92 14.97
N ALA A 327 -22.24 21.43 16.06
CA ALA A 327 -22.52 22.86 16.20
C ALA A 327 -21.25 23.72 16.13
N TYR A 328 -20.17 23.28 16.80
CA TYR A 328 -18.88 23.97 16.78
C TYR A 328 -18.24 24.01 15.39
N SER A 329 -18.34 22.92 14.63
CA SER A 329 -17.73 22.76 13.31
C SER A 329 -18.62 23.25 12.16
N GLY A 330 -19.78 23.87 12.46
CA GLY A 330 -20.71 24.38 11.44
C GLY A 330 -21.49 23.28 10.69
N LEU A 331 -21.57 22.08 11.25
CA LEU A 331 -22.38 20.97 10.73
C LEU A 331 -23.81 21.03 11.28
N ILE A 332 -24.72 20.24 10.69
CA ILE A 332 -26.06 20.05 11.24
C ILE A 332 -25.95 19.31 12.57
N ALA A 333 -26.28 19.99 13.67
CA ALA A 333 -26.21 19.46 15.03
C ALA A 333 -27.41 18.54 15.33
N ASP A 334 -27.36 17.31 14.81
CA ASP A 334 -28.38 16.28 15.01
C ASP A 334 -27.99 15.19 16.01
N GLY A 335 -26.74 15.21 16.50
CA GLY A 335 -26.20 14.23 17.44
C GLY A 335 -26.00 12.84 16.82
N ARG A 336 -26.06 12.71 15.49
CA ARG A 336 -25.98 11.44 14.78
C ARG A 336 -24.59 11.19 14.22
N VAL A 337 -24.24 9.92 14.15
CA VAL A 337 -23.06 9.47 13.41
C VAL A 337 -23.41 9.51 11.92
N ASN A 338 -22.80 10.45 11.18
CA ASN A 338 -22.96 10.60 9.75
C ASN A 338 -21.61 10.84 9.06
N PHE A 339 -21.63 10.86 7.73
CA PHE A 339 -20.42 11.07 6.92
C PHE A 339 -19.77 12.43 7.18
N ASP A 340 -20.55 13.50 7.29
CA ASP A 340 -20.02 14.86 7.45
C ASP A 340 -19.25 15.02 8.78
N LEU A 341 -19.78 14.44 9.86
CA LEU A 341 -19.09 14.33 11.15
C LEU A 341 -17.80 13.52 11.02
N TYR A 342 -17.87 12.36 10.38
CA TYR A 342 -16.71 11.48 10.18
C TYR A 342 -15.60 12.18 9.39
N PHE A 343 -15.96 12.85 8.29
CA PHE A 343 -15.06 13.61 7.44
C PHE A 343 -14.45 14.78 8.20
N SER A 344 -15.24 15.58 8.91
CA SER A 344 -14.74 16.70 9.74
C SER A 344 -13.74 16.24 10.79
N LEU A 345 -14.01 15.14 11.49
CA LEU A 345 -13.10 14.57 12.51
C LEU A 345 -11.83 13.96 11.90
N LYS A 346 -11.91 13.44 10.67
CA LYS A 346 -10.75 13.02 9.88
C LYS A 346 -9.94 14.23 9.43
N ASP A 347 -10.60 15.35 9.10
CA ASP A 347 -10.00 16.54 8.50
C ASP A 347 -9.36 17.52 9.51
N ASP A 348 -9.64 17.38 10.80
CA ASP A 348 -8.99 18.16 11.85
C ASP A 348 -7.58 17.63 12.22
N ILE A 349 -6.49 18.28 11.77
CA ILE A 349 -5.09 17.96 12.19
C ILE A 349 -4.73 18.58 13.54
N GLN A 350 -5.25 19.75 13.88
CA GLN A 350 -4.82 20.48 15.08
C GLN A 350 -5.07 19.64 16.35
N ASN A 351 -6.10 18.80 16.32
CA ASN A 351 -6.43 17.84 17.39
C ASN A 351 -5.82 16.44 17.22
N GLN A 352 -5.11 16.16 16.12
CA GLN A 352 -4.39 14.91 15.90
C GLN A 352 -3.09 14.84 16.73
N LEU A 353 -2.42 15.98 16.96
CA LEU A 353 -1.19 16.05 17.76
C LEU A 353 -1.45 16.13 19.28
N ALA A 354 -2.67 16.51 19.70
CA ALA A 354 -3.08 16.55 21.11
C ALA A 354 -3.53 15.19 21.66
N ALA A 355 -3.84 14.23 20.77
CA ALA A 355 -4.21 12.86 21.11
C ALA A 355 -2.98 11.94 21.17
N LEU A 356 -1.98 12.30 21.98
CA LEU A 356 -1.00 11.31 22.42
C LEU A 356 -1.74 10.24 23.23
N PRO A 357 -1.45 8.95 23.04
CA PRO A 357 -2.11 7.91 23.81
C PRO A 357 -1.80 8.11 25.28
N VAL A 358 -2.83 8.34 26.10
CA VAL A 358 -2.79 7.95 27.51
C VAL A 358 -2.44 6.48 27.48
N THR A 359 -1.19 6.18 27.85
CA THR A 359 -0.69 4.83 28.01
C THR A 359 -1.70 4.10 28.88
N GLN A 360 -2.45 3.16 28.30
CA GLN A 360 -3.19 2.22 29.12
C GLN A 360 -2.14 1.56 30.01
N PRO A 361 -2.23 1.66 31.35
CA PRO A 361 -1.30 0.95 32.19
C PRO A 361 -1.46 -0.53 31.86
N ARG A 362 -0.38 -1.15 31.37
CA ARG A 362 -0.19 -2.59 31.52
C ARG A 362 -0.56 -2.90 32.96
N LEU A 363 -1.54 -3.77 33.16
CA LEU A 363 -1.73 -4.41 34.46
C LEU A 363 -0.39 -5.05 34.82
N ALA A 364 0.34 -4.40 35.72
CA ALA A 364 1.44 -5.01 36.43
C ALA A 364 0.84 -6.12 37.31
N PRO A 365 1.51 -7.27 37.47
CA PRO A 365 1.08 -8.29 38.42
C PRO A 365 1.15 -7.68 39.82
N ALA A 366 0.02 -7.65 40.53
CA ALA A 366 -0.04 -7.22 41.92
C ALA A 366 0.78 -8.17 42.80
N PRO A 367 1.44 -7.67 43.86
CA PRO A 367 2.23 -8.48 44.77
C PRO A 367 1.31 -9.28 45.70
N VAL A 368 1.66 -10.55 45.90
CA VAL A 368 1.01 -11.44 46.87
C VAL A 368 1.32 -10.97 48.30
N ILE A 369 0.30 -10.49 49.00
CA ILE A 369 0.30 -10.39 50.46
C ILE A 369 -0.69 -11.43 50.97
N ALA A 370 -0.18 -12.34 51.78
CA ALA A 370 -0.95 -13.35 52.49
C ALA A 370 -1.77 -12.70 53.61
N SER A 371 -3.06 -13.05 53.70
CA SER A 371 -3.71 -13.30 54.99
C SER A 371 -5.04 -14.01 54.82
N ALA A 372 -5.28 -14.92 55.76
CA ALA A 372 -6.37 -15.87 55.82
C ALA A 372 -7.67 -15.26 56.38
N ALA A 373 -8.83 -15.77 55.92
CA ALA A 373 -9.74 -16.60 56.71
C ALA A 373 -11.23 -16.43 56.32
N VAL A 374 -11.93 -17.56 56.40
CA VAL A 374 -13.38 -17.82 56.54
C VAL A 374 -14.18 -18.15 55.26
N SER A 375 -14.80 -19.33 55.36
CA SER A 375 -15.44 -20.25 54.40
C SER A 375 -16.90 -19.87 54.02
N PRO A 376 -17.71 -20.78 53.44
CA PRO A 376 -17.74 -21.18 52.03
C PRO A 376 -19.13 -20.92 51.40
N VAL A 377 -19.20 -20.61 50.09
CA VAL A 377 -20.45 -20.79 49.35
C VAL A 377 -20.16 -21.50 48.03
N SER A 378 -20.80 -22.66 47.93
CA SER A 378 -20.84 -23.59 46.82
C SER A 378 -21.49 -22.95 45.59
N SER A 379 -20.77 -22.97 44.46
CA SER A 379 -21.20 -23.49 43.14
C SER A 379 -20.44 -22.78 42.01
N ALA A 380 -19.25 -23.29 41.68
CA ALA A 380 -18.60 -23.04 40.40
C ALA A 380 -18.79 -24.28 39.51
N PRO A 381 -19.03 -24.14 38.20
CA PRO A 381 -19.24 -25.26 37.29
C PRO A 381 -17.97 -26.12 37.19
N ALA A 382 -18.17 -27.42 37.02
CA ALA A 382 -17.12 -28.40 36.80
C ALA A 382 -16.14 -27.97 35.69
N PRO A 383 -14.84 -28.30 35.81
CA PRO A 383 -13.89 -28.11 34.73
C PRO A 383 -14.34 -28.92 33.51
N ALA A 384 -14.59 -28.23 32.40
CA ALA A 384 -14.76 -28.88 31.11
C ALA A 384 -13.52 -29.73 30.85
N SER A 385 -13.73 -31.04 30.73
CA SER A 385 -12.70 -31.97 30.29
C SER A 385 -12.06 -31.43 29.00
N PRO A 386 -10.72 -31.48 28.85
CA PRO A 386 -10.09 -31.11 27.59
C PRO A 386 -10.66 -32.01 26.49
N LEU A 387 -11.22 -31.38 25.46
CA LEU A 387 -11.61 -32.05 24.23
C LEU A 387 -10.41 -32.89 23.75
N PRO A 388 -10.62 -34.15 23.33
CA PRO A 388 -9.53 -34.98 22.83
C PRO A 388 -8.88 -34.27 21.63
N ALA A 389 -7.56 -34.07 21.72
CA ALA A 389 -6.78 -33.53 20.61
C ALA A 389 -6.98 -34.42 19.38
N VAL A 390 -7.49 -33.85 18.30
CA VAL A 390 -7.67 -34.57 17.03
C VAL A 390 -6.26 -34.95 16.54
N PRO A 391 -5.94 -36.24 16.37
CA PRO A 391 -4.61 -36.63 15.92
C PRO A 391 -4.35 -36.13 14.50
N LEU A 392 -3.15 -35.58 14.26
CA LEU A 392 -2.74 -35.16 12.93
C LEU A 392 -2.71 -36.37 11.99
N ARG A 393 -3.37 -36.22 10.85
CA ARG A 393 -3.45 -37.18 9.77
C ARG A 393 -3.11 -36.48 8.47
N MET A 394 -2.24 -37.12 7.72
CA MET A 394 -1.88 -36.71 6.38
C MET A 394 -2.55 -37.64 5.35
N SER A 395 -2.94 -37.09 4.21
CA SER A 395 -3.44 -37.85 3.06
C SER A 395 -2.66 -37.49 1.80
N LEU A 396 -2.26 -38.52 1.04
CA LEU A 396 -1.75 -38.41 -0.32
C LEU A 396 -2.79 -39.00 -1.26
N THR A 397 -3.16 -38.25 -2.30
CA THR A 397 -4.18 -38.65 -3.25
C THR A 397 -3.71 -38.39 -4.68
N SER A 398 -4.19 -39.18 -5.62
CA SER A 398 -4.03 -39.01 -7.06
C SER A 398 -5.38 -39.25 -7.72
N ASP A 399 -5.61 -38.62 -8.86
CA ASP A 399 -6.73 -38.89 -9.76
C ASP A 399 -6.77 -40.35 -10.23
N ARG A 400 -5.63 -41.07 -10.16
CA ARG A 400 -5.49 -42.48 -10.54
C ARG A 400 -5.51 -43.44 -9.34
N GLY A 401 -5.95 -42.98 -8.16
CA GLY A 401 -6.12 -43.81 -6.96
C GLY A 401 -4.86 -43.91 -6.07
N GLY A 402 -4.86 -44.85 -5.13
CA GLY A 402 -3.82 -44.96 -4.09
C GLY A 402 -2.46 -45.49 -4.56
N ASN A 403 -2.42 -46.20 -5.68
CA ASN A 403 -1.18 -46.68 -6.33
C ASN A 403 -1.25 -46.33 -7.83
N PRO A 404 -0.99 -45.07 -8.19
CA PRO A 404 -1.26 -44.57 -9.54
C PRO A 404 -0.29 -45.20 -10.55
N SER A 405 -0.80 -45.48 -11.75
CA SER A 405 0.01 -45.98 -12.87
C SER A 405 0.10 -44.94 -13.99
N TYR A 406 1.31 -44.72 -14.49
CA TYR A 406 1.62 -43.76 -15.54
C TYR A 406 2.33 -44.44 -16.71
N LYS A 407 2.31 -43.80 -17.87
CA LYS A 407 3.14 -44.17 -19.03
C LYS A 407 4.40 -43.34 -19.04
N VAL A 408 5.46 -43.88 -19.64
CA VAL A 408 6.67 -43.08 -19.95
C VAL A 408 6.28 -41.82 -20.74
N GLY A 409 6.77 -40.66 -20.30
CA GLY A 409 6.47 -39.35 -20.87
C GLY A 409 5.32 -38.59 -20.20
N GLU A 410 4.52 -39.24 -19.34
CA GLU A 410 3.52 -38.55 -18.52
C GLU A 410 4.17 -37.80 -17.34
N PHE A 411 3.39 -36.96 -16.67
CA PHE A 411 3.84 -36.16 -15.54
C PHE A 411 3.19 -36.62 -14.24
N LEU A 412 3.95 -36.54 -13.15
CA LEU A 412 3.44 -36.79 -11.79
C LEU A 412 2.34 -35.77 -11.45
N ASP A 413 1.16 -36.27 -11.08
CA ASP A 413 0.07 -35.47 -10.51
C ASP A 413 -0.44 -36.10 -9.21
N MET A 414 -0.13 -35.46 -8.10
CA MET A 414 -0.53 -35.89 -6.77
C MET A 414 -0.95 -34.69 -5.92
N LYS A 415 -1.76 -34.93 -4.89
CA LYS A 415 -2.17 -33.93 -3.92
C LYS A 415 -1.93 -34.42 -2.51
N MET A 416 -1.36 -33.56 -1.68
CA MET A 416 -1.18 -33.76 -0.25
C MET A 416 -2.13 -32.87 0.54
N SER A 417 -2.67 -33.36 1.66
CA SER A 417 -3.35 -32.52 2.65
C SER A 417 -3.14 -33.04 4.07
N LEU A 418 -3.28 -32.14 5.05
CA LEU A 418 -3.34 -32.44 6.48
C LEU A 418 -4.77 -32.19 6.99
N ASN A 419 -5.24 -32.91 8.01
CA ASN A 419 -6.57 -32.66 8.62
C ASN A 419 -6.58 -31.46 9.59
N THR A 420 -5.43 -31.16 10.19
CA THR A 420 -5.21 -30.03 11.11
C THR A 420 -3.97 -29.26 10.68
N LEU A 421 -3.72 -28.09 11.27
CA LEU A 421 -2.47 -27.37 11.04
C LEU A 421 -1.27 -28.25 11.45
N GLY A 422 -0.22 -28.25 10.65
CA GLY A 422 1.00 -29.01 10.91
C GLY A 422 2.07 -28.78 9.85
N PHE A 423 3.18 -29.48 9.97
CA PHE A 423 4.35 -29.36 9.10
C PHE A 423 4.50 -30.62 8.27
N ALA A 424 4.92 -30.50 7.00
CA ALA A 424 5.13 -31.64 6.12
C ALA A 424 6.38 -31.49 5.24
N TYR A 425 7.03 -32.61 4.94
CA TYR A 425 8.12 -32.72 3.98
C TYR A 425 7.84 -33.91 3.06
N CYS A 426 7.89 -33.71 1.75
CA CYS A 426 7.73 -34.76 0.75
C CYS A 426 8.95 -34.91 -0.14
N PHE A 427 9.22 -36.17 -0.46
CA PHE A 427 10.34 -36.62 -1.25
C PHE A 427 9.82 -37.53 -2.36
N TYR A 428 10.44 -37.40 -3.52
CA TYR A 428 10.21 -38.24 -4.68
C TYR A 428 11.45 -39.06 -4.96
N GLU A 429 11.28 -40.33 -5.30
CA GLU A 429 12.33 -41.25 -5.69
C GLU A 429 12.03 -41.86 -7.06
N ASP A 430 12.99 -41.73 -7.99
CA ASP A 430 12.89 -42.30 -9.34
C ASP A 430 13.30 -43.79 -9.39
N VAL A 431 13.20 -44.41 -10.57
CA VAL A 431 13.59 -45.82 -10.81
C VAL A 431 15.08 -46.07 -10.52
N GLY A 432 15.92 -45.04 -10.62
CA GLY A 432 17.35 -45.08 -10.30
C GLY A 432 17.68 -44.91 -8.82
N LYS A 433 16.66 -44.80 -7.95
CA LYS A 433 16.78 -44.43 -6.52
C LYS A 433 17.31 -43.02 -6.28
N ASN A 434 17.29 -42.15 -7.28
CA ASN A 434 17.58 -40.74 -7.08
C ASN A 434 16.43 -40.11 -6.32
N THR A 435 16.72 -39.58 -5.13
CA THR A 435 15.70 -38.98 -4.27
C THR A 435 15.82 -37.46 -4.31
N ALA A 436 14.70 -36.76 -4.48
CA ALA A 436 14.65 -35.30 -4.48
C ALA A 436 13.56 -34.80 -3.53
N ARG A 437 13.82 -33.70 -2.81
CA ARG A 437 12.78 -33.03 -2.02
C ARG A 437 11.85 -32.27 -2.97
N ILE A 438 10.58 -32.66 -2.98
CA ILE A 438 9.52 -32.04 -3.78
C ILE A 438 8.66 -31.07 -2.99
N PHE A 439 8.64 -31.19 -1.65
CA PHE A 439 7.98 -30.25 -0.73
C PHE A 439 8.68 -30.23 0.65
N PRO A 440 8.83 -29.06 1.29
CA PRO A 440 8.86 -27.74 0.66
C PRO A 440 9.99 -27.66 -0.39
N ASN A 441 9.87 -26.74 -1.35
CA ASN A 441 10.84 -26.51 -2.41
C ASN A 441 11.05 -25.00 -2.67
N ARG A 442 11.88 -24.64 -3.64
CA ARG A 442 12.24 -23.24 -3.93
C ARG A 442 11.05 -22.36 -4.31
N PHE A 443 9.99 -22.95 -4.86
CA PHE A 443 8.78 -22.26 -5.28
C PHE A 443 7.73 -22.18 -4.16
N TYR A 444 7.73 -23.16 -3.26
CA TYR A 444 6.89 -23.23 -2.07
C TYR A 444 7.75 -23.61 -0.86
N ARG A 445 8.29 -22.60 -0.17
CA ARG A 445 9.31 -22.77 0.88
C ARG A 445 8.74 -23.10 2.26
N ASP A 446 7.45 -22.84 2.47
CA ASP A 446 6.80 -23.11 3.76
C ASP A 446 6.52 -24.61 3.90
N SER A 447 6.98 -25.20 5.00
CA SER A 447 6.65 -26.59 5.35
C SER A 447 5.35 -26.69 6.15
N MET A 448 4.88 -25.57 6.70
CA MET A 448 3.63 -25.49 7.44
C MET A 448 2.44 -25.47 6.49
N LEU A 449 1.42 -26.25 6.82
CA LEU A 449 0.18 -26.38 6.10
C LEU A 449 -0.98 -26.22 7.06
N ALA A 450 -1.96 -25.40 6.66
CA ALA A 450 -3.23 -25.33 7.34
C ALA A 450 -4.00 -26.65 7.20
N GLY A 451 -4.82 -26.98 8.20
CA GLY A 451 -5.72 -28.12 8.12
C GLY A 451 -6.69 -27.99 6.95
N ASN A 452 -6.99 -29.12 6.31
CA ASN A 452 -7.86 -29.28 5.14
C ASN A 452 -7.39 -28.51 3.88
N PHE A 453 -6.14 -28.03 3.85
CA PHE A 453 -5.56 -27.43 2.66
C PHE A 453 -4.91 -28.50 1.77
N GLN A 454 -5.27 -28.52 0.49
CA GLN A 454 -4.69 -29.45 -0.50
C GLN A 454 -3.59 -28.77 -1.32
N VAL A 455 -2.43 -29.43 -1.39
CA VAL A 455 -1.24 -28.96 -2.07
C VAL A 455 -0.89 -29.91 -3.22
N PRO A 456 -0.80 -29.43 -4.48
CA PRO A 456 -0.34 -30.27 -5.58
C PRO A 456 1.15 -30.58 -5.45
N LEU A 457 1.53 -31.82 -5.74
CA LEU A 457 2.89 -32.34 -5.71
C LEU A 457 3.30 -32.77 -7.12
N PRO A 458 4.38 -32.22 -7.70
CA PRO A 458 5.27 -31.19 -7.13
C PRO A 458 4.63 -29.77 -7.10
N THR A 459 5.02 -28.95 -6.14
CA THR A 459 4.51 -27.56 -6.02
C THR A 459 5.24 -26.58 -6.95
N GLY A 460 4.58 -25.47 -7.28
CA GLY A 460 5.22 -24.31 -7.91
C GLY A 460 5.40 -24.38 -9.43
N GLY A 461 4.59 -25.19 -10.12
CA GLY A 461 4.65 -25.36 -11.58
C GLY A 461 5.77 -26.27 -12.07
N PHE A 462 6.58 -26.81 -11.16
CA PHE A 462 7.55 -27.86 -11.49
C PHE A 462 6.81 -29.16 -11.83
N LYS A 463 7.22 -29.81 -12.92
CA LYS A 463 6.64 -31.07 -13.38
C LYS A 463 7.72 -32.13 -13.43
N ILE A 464 7.47 -33.25 -12.76
CA ILE A 464 8.30 -34.46 -12.89
C ILE A 464 7.74 -35.26 -14.05
N ARG A 465 8.56 -35.52 -15.06
CA ARG A 465 8.22 -36.35 -16.21
C ARG A 465 8.82 -37.73 -16.03
N PHE A 466 8.01 -38.77 -16.13
CA PHE A 466 8.48 -40.15 -16.05
C PHE A 466 9.31 -40.51 -17.30
N ASP A 467 10.56 -40.93 -17.11
CA ASP A 467 11.52 -41.15 -18.20
C ASP A 467 11.76 -42.63 -18.52
N ARG A 468 11.57 -43.53 -17.53
CA ARG A 468 11.82 -44.97 -17.65
C ARG A 468 10.69 -45.79 -17.04
N PRO A 469 10.39 -46.98 -17.60
CA PRO A 469 9.45 -47.91 -16.98
C PRO A 469 10.05 -48.47 -15.68
N GLY A 470 9.24 -48.61 -14.65
CA GLY A 470 9.70 -49.04 -13.34
C GLY A 470 8.80 -48.60 -12.20
N ARG A 471 9.27 -48.84 -10.97
CA ARG A 471 8.60 -48.37 -9.76
C ARG A 471 9.26 -47.09 -9.28
N GLU A 472 8.43 -46.13 -8.93
CA GLU A 472 8.83 -44.85 -8.34
C GLU A 472 8.01 -44.59 -7.09
N ARG A 473 8.44 -43.66 -6.24
CA ARG A 473 7.82 -43.46 -4.93
C ARG A 473 7.70 -41.99 -4.58
N VAL A 474 6.58 -41.63 -3.94
CA VAL A 474 6.45 -40.37 -3.21
C VAL A 474 6.23 -40.70 -1.76
N ALA A 475 7.05 -40.15 -0.88
CA ALA A 475 6.89 -40.32 0.54
C ALA A 475 6.97 -38.98 1.26
N CYS A 476 6.13 -38.82 2.27
CA CYS A 476 6.06 -37.61 3.05
C CYS A 476 6.02 -37.91 4.54
N VAL A 477 6.62 -37.01 5.31
CA VAL A 477 6.58 -36.98 6.76
C VAL A 477 5.80 -35.76 7.22
N SER A 478 5.04 -35.87 8.30
CA SER A 478 4.27 -34.76 8.86
C SER A 478 4.19 -34.80 10.38
N SER A 479 4.01 -33.65 11.03
CA SER A 479 3.86 -33.53 12.48
C SER A 479 3.05 -32.29 12.84
N ASP A 480 2.44 -32.26 14.03
CA ASP A 480 1.76 -31.09 14.59
C ASP A 480 2.74 -30.05 15.15
N ARG A 481 4.03 -30.42 15.25
CA ARG A 481 5.14 -29.56 15.65
C ARG A 481 6.14 -29.43 14.51
N GLU A 482 6.96 -28.40 14.58
CA GLU A 482 8.00 -28.16 13.59
C GLU A 482 8.96 -29.36 13.51
N LEU A 483 9.16 -29.88 12.30
CA LEU A 483 10.02 -31.03 12.06
C LEU A 483 11.49 -30.58 12.01
N VAL A 484 12.32 -31.12 12.89
CA VAL A 484 13.76 -30.93 12.86
C VAL A 484 14.33 -31.62 11.63
N VAL A 485 14.86 -30.83 10.69
CA VAL A 485 15.45 -31.34 9.44
C VAL A 485 16.84 -31.94 9.72
N PRO A 486 17.15 -33.16 9.25
CA PRO A 486 18.49 -33.73 9.36
C PRO A 486 19.55 -32.79 8.77
N SER A 487 20.67 -32.59 9.48
CA SER A 487 21.74 -31.66 9.09
C SER A 487 22.31 -31.94 7.70
N GLY A 488 22.37 -33.21 7.30
CA GLY A 488 22.78 -33.64 5.95
C GLY A 488 21.76 -33.32 4.85
N LEU A 489 20.59 -32.78 5.18
CA LEU A 489 19.55 -32.32 4.24
C LEU A 489 19.26 -30.82 4.40
N ALA A 490 19.83 -30.16 5.42
CA ALA A 490 19.71 -28.73 5.64
C ALA A 490 20.53 -27.96 4.59
N GLY A 491 19.92 -26.96 3.95
CA GLY A 491 20.58 -26.12 2.94
C GLY A 491 20.84 -26.78 1.57
N ILE A 492 20.47 -28.06 1.37
CA ILE A 492 20.61 -28.73 0.06
C ILE A 492 19.54 -28.23 -0.92
N ARG A 493 19.93 -28.13 -2.20
CA ARG A 493 19.04 -27.75 -3.31
C ARG A 493 17.84 -28.71 -3.40
N ASP A 494 16.62 -28.17 -3.28
CA ASP A 494 15.39 -28.88 -3.59
C ASP A 494 15.26 -29.19 -5.09
N LEU A 495 14.38 -30.13 -5.46
CA LEU A 495 14.14 -30.54 -6.85
C LEU A 495 15.42 -30.97 -7.59
N SER A 496 16.40 -31.46 -6.85
CA SER A 496 17.67 -31.99 -7.35
C SER A 496 18.01 -33.26 -6.55
N PRO A 497 18.79 -34.20 -7.12
CA PRO A 497 19.19 -35.40 -6.42
C PRO A 497 19.89 -35.07 -5.09
N LEU A 498 19.37 -35.61 -4.01
CA LEU A 498 19.91 -35.49 -2.67
C LEU A 498 21.04 -36.52 -2.46
N PRO A 499 22.06 -36.23 -1.62
CA PRO A 499 23.18 -37.14 -1.36
C PRO A 499 22.80 -38.27 -0.38
N ILE A 500 21.82 -39.08 -0.76
CA ILE A 500 21.19 -40.14 0.03
C ILE A 500 20.92 -41.35 -0.88
N ARG A 501 20.79 -42.54 -0.30
CA ARG A 501 20.63 -43.78 -1.06
C ARG A 501 19.19 -44.10 -1.44
N SER A 502 18.22 -43.66 -0.65
CA SER A 502 16.79 -43.88 -0.88
C SER A 502 15.91 -42.97 -0.06
N VAL A 503 14.63 -42.93 -0.41
CA VAL A 503 13.60 -42.23 0.36
C VAL A 503 13.40 -42.83 1.76
N ASP A 504 13.60 -44.14 1.93
CA ASP A 504 13.54 -44.81 3.22
C ASP A 504 14.63 -44.32 4.19
N GLU A 505 15.81 -44.02 3.66
CA GLU A 505 16.91 -43.45 4.45
C GLU A 505 16.52 -42.07 5.00
N VAL A 506 15.88 -41.22 4.17
CA VAL A 506 15.40 -39.89 4.59
C VAL A 506 14.37 -40.00 5.69
N ILE A 507 13.36 -40.82 5.49
CA ILE A 507 12.30 -41.03 6.49
C ILE A 507 12.91 -41.55 7.78
N GLY A 508 13.89 -42.47 7.71
CA GLY A 508 14.62 -42.97 8.86
C GLY A 508 15.38 -41.87 9.61
N GLN A 509 16.02 -40.93 8.90
CA GLN A 509 16.70 -39.79 9.52
C GLN A 509 15.70 -38.83 10.19
N PHE A 510 14.58 -38.51 9.52
CA PHE A 510 13.51 -37.69 10.12
C PHE A 510 12.92 -38.35 11.36
N LYS A 511 12.69 -39.68 11.35
CA LYS A 511 12.12 -40.42 12.48
C LYS A 511 13.02 -40.39 13.72
N LYS A 512 14.33 -40.42 13.53
CA LYS A 512 15.32 -40.36 14.63
C LYS A 512 15.27 -39.02 15.35
N LEU A 513 15.08 -37.92 14.62
CA LEU A 513 15.03 -36.57 15.17
C LEU A 513 13.62 -36.19 15.63
N ASN A 514 12.59 -36.76 15.00
CA ASN A 514 11.18 -36.44 15.22
C ASN A 514 10.40 -37.74 15.53
N PRO A 515 10.42 -38.24 16.78
CA PRO A 515 9.79 -39.51 17.13
C PRO A 515 8.25 -39.47 17.03
N VAL A 516 7.65 -38.28 17.11
CA VAL A 516 6.20 -38.04 17.04
C VAL A 516 5.84 -37.43 15.68
N MET A 517 6.06 -38.21 14.61
CA MET A 517 5.72 -37.84 13.24
C MET A 517 4.91 -38.94 12.55
N ALA A 518 4.04 -38.56 11.62
CA ALA A 518 3.32 -39.46 10.73
C ALA A 518 4.07 -39.57 9.39
N THR A 519 4.00 -40.74 8.75
CA THR A 519 4.59 -40.99 7.44
C THR A 519 3.53 -41.55 6.49
N ASN A 520 3.44 -41.00 5.29
CA ASN A 520 2.63 -41.54 4.21
C ASN A 520 3.50 -41.80 2.99
N LEU A 521 3.32 -42.95 2.34
CA LEU A 521 4.07 -43.36 1.15
C LEU A 521 3.09 -43.86 0.09
N VAL A 522 3.36 -43.49 -1.16
CA VAL A 522 2.62 -43.93 -2.34
C VAL A 522 3.61 -44.54 -3.34
N GLU A 523 3.32 -45.75 -3.79
CA GLU A 523 4.06 -46.40 -4.88
C GLU A 523 3.43 -46.06 -6.22
N ILE A 524 4.27 -45.71 -7.19
CA ILE A 524 3.90 -45.31 -8.54
C ILE A 524 4.44 -46.36 -9.52
N THR A 525 3.59 -46.82 -10.44
CA THR A 525 3.99 -47.79 -11.48
C THR A 525 4.05 -47.12 -12.84
N VAL A 526 5.26 -46.98 -13.40
CA VAL A 526 5.47 -46.46 -14.75
C VAL A 526 5.58 -47.63 -15.74
N ARG A 527 4.73 -47.63 -16.78
CA ARG A 527 4.64 -48.66 -17.84
C ARG A 527 5.15 -48.16 -19.18
#